data_AF-A0A8S1IZU5-F1
#
_entry.id   AF-A0A8S1IZU5-F1
#
_cell.length_a   1.000
_cell.length_b   1.000
_cell.length_c   1.000
_cell.angle_alpha   90.00
_cell.angle_beta   90.00
_cell.angle_gamma   90.00
#
_symmetry.space_group_name_H-M   'P 1'
#
loop_
_entity.id
_entity.type
_entity.pdbx_description
1 polymer ?
#
loop_
_entity_poly.entity_id
_entity_poly.type
_entity_poly.pdbx_seq_one_letter_code
_entity_poly.pdbx_strand_id
1 'polypeptide(L)'
;MAGARPNGQFAAKVQRHASQILTYGDELLQAQALSLIPVDRLRSEADAAVAAAGEDQAQPIDPQAALVRALLDWFKGEFFEWVNSPPCWNCGQGEASRVAVEAPSEAEARHDASRTEVYTCLKCGAGIRFPRYNDPAKLLETRRGRCGEWANVFTLFCIALGLDTRLVVDWTDHVWNEYYSQAKGRWVHMDSCEAAADQPLLYESGWGKKLTYAVAFHRLGVTDVTRRYTRQWPAVLARRVEADEDWLVRHLREVTGGMRMGLGSADADEMAERDMFEDAELETACGEGAGREAESLPGRTTGSVEWRRARGELGREEGRDVDAGGVGGGTGGAEAGGIDGKDAAGVEGSEGAGVDGE
;
A
#
# COMPACT_ATOMS: atom_id res chain seq x y z
N MET A 1 0.94 30.97 -19.08
CA MET A 1 -0.38 30.32 -19.19
C MET A 1 -0.21 28.91 -18.67
N ALA A 2 -0.65 28.62 -17.45
CA ALA A 2 -0.65 27.26 -16.92
C ALA A 2 -1.74 26.48 -17.66
N GLY A 3 -1.35 25.44 -18.41
CA GLY A 3 -2.30 24.54 -19.05
C GLY A 3 -3.24 23.95 -17.99
N ALA A 4 -4.55 23.95 -18.25
CA ALA A 4 -5.53 23.35 -17.37
C ALA A 4 -5.11 21.89 -17.07
N ARG A 5 -4.91 21.56 -15.80
CA ARG A 5 -4.55 20.20 -15.36
C ARG A 5 -5.71 19.24 -15.72
N PRO A 6 -5.43 18.01 -16.19
CA PRO A 6 -6.48 17.05 -16.53
C PRO A 6 -7.10 16.43 -15.27
N ASN A 7 -7.94 17.20 -14.58
CA ASN A 7 -8.65 16.77 -13.36
C ASN A 7 -9.51 15.50 -13.56
N GLY A 8 -9.90 15.18 -14.80
CA GLY A 8 -10.75 14.03 -15.11
C GLY A 8 -10.13 12.67 -14.76
N GLN A 9 -8.80 12.51 -14.92
CA GLN A 9 -8.14 11.25 -14.56
C GLN A 9 -8.11 11.05 -13.05
N PHE A 10 -7.85 12.12 -12.29
CA PHE A 10 -7.87 12.09 -10.84
C PHE A 10 -9.27 11.76 -10.31
N ALA A 11 -10.30 12.43 -10.84
CA ALA A 11 -11.69 12.17 -10.50
C ALA A 11 -12.08 10.70 -10.76
N ALA A 12 -11.66 10.13 -11.90
CA ALA A 12 -11.93 8.72 -12.21
C ALA A 12 -11.27 7.76 -11.21
N LYS A 13 -10.05 8.04 -10.74
CA LYS A 13 -9.38 7.25 -9.69
C LYS A 13 -10.16 7.32 -8.37
N VAL A 14 -10.60 8.52 -7.97
CA VAL A 14 -11.41 8.72 -6.76
C VAL A 14 -12.72 7.94 -6.86
N GLN A 15 -13.46 8.07 -7.97
CA GLN A 15 -14.74 7.39 -8.15
C GLN A 15 -14.61 5.86 -8.15
N ARG A 16 -13.53 5.32 -8.74
CA ARG A 16 -13.25 3.88 -8.71
C ARG A 16 -13.15 3.36 -7.28
N HIS A 17 -12.33 4.00 -6.44
CA HIS A 17 -12.12 3.52 -5.07
C HIS A 17 -13.28 3.87 -4.13
N ALA A 18 -13.98 4.98 -4.39
CA ALA A 18 -15.24 5.31 -3.72
C ALA A 18 -16.33 4.27 -4.02
N SER A 19 -16.36 3.70 -5.22
CA SER A 19 -17.25 2.59 -5.55
C SER A 19 -16.77 1.28 -4.89
N GLN A 20 -15.46 1.04 -4.87
CA GLN A 20 -14.87 -0.16 -4.26
C GLN A 20 -15.15 -0.25 -2.76
N ILE A 21 -15.02 0.84 -1.99
CA ILE A 21 -15.24 0.77 -0.54
C ILE A 21 -16.68 0.38 -0.18
N LEU A 22 -17.65 0.68 -1.04
CA LEU A 22 -19.06 0.34 -0.83
C LEU A 22 -19.34 -1.16 -1.03
N THR A 23 -18.54 -1.88 -1.81
CA THR A 23 -18.77 -3.32 -2.05
C THR A 23 -18.53 -4.16 -0.80
N TYR A 24 -17.67 -3.70 0.11
CA TYR A 24 -17.44 -4.37 1.39
C TYR A 24 -18.64 -4.28 2.34
N GLY A 25 -19.64 -3.44 2.02
CA GLY A 25 -20.92 -3.38 2.74
C GLY A 25 -21.86 -4.56 2.48
N ASP A 26 -21.53 -5.45 1.53
CA ASP A 26 -22.33 -6.65 1.23
C ASP A 26 -22.30 -7.64 2.40
N GLU A 27 -23.47 -7.93 2.97
CA GLU A 27 -23.63 -8.81 4.13
C GLU A 27 -23.23 -10.27 3.86
N LEU A 28 -23.46 -10.77 2.64
CA LEU A 28 -23.07 -12.13 2.27
C LEU A 28 -21.55 -12.22 2.17
N LEU A 29 -20.91 -11.21 1.60
CA LEU A 29 -19.45 -11.13 1.52
C LEU A 29 -18.81 -11.02 2.92
N GLN A 30 -19.39 -10.22 3.82
CA GLN A 30 -18.95 -10.14 5.21
C GLN A 30 -19.15 -11.46 5.95
N ALA A 31 -20.27 -12.16 5.73
CA ALA A 31 -20.52 -13.48 6.33
C ALA A 31 -19.50 -14.53 5.83
N GLN A 32 -19.15 -14.51 4.54
CA GLN A 32 -18.09 -15.35 3.99
C GLN A 32 -16.74 -15.04 4.66
N ALA A 33 -16.39 -13.76 4.81
CA ALA A 33 -15.18 -13.36 5.51
C ALA A 33 -15.17 -13.85 6.97
N LEU A 34 -16.24 -13.61 7.72
CA LEU A 34 -16.37 -14.06 9.11
C LEU A 34 -16.26 -15.58 9.26
N SER A 35 -16.74 -16.35 8.28
CA SER A 35 -16.60 -17.81 8.30
C SER A 35 -15.15 -18.30 8.21
N LEU A 36 -14.23 -17.46 7.75
CA LEU A 36 -12.81 -17.77 7.58
C LEU A 36 -11.94 -17.24 8.72
N ILE A 37 -12.38 -16.18 9.39
CA ILE A 37 -11.64 -15.56 10.49
C ILE A 37 -11.83 -16.42 11.77
N PRO A 38 -10.75 -16.79 12.48
CA PRO A 38 -10.87 -17.49 13.76
C PRO A 38 -11.23 -16.50 14.88
N VAL A 39 -12.42 -15.91 14.82
CA VAL A 39 -12.86 -14.76 15.65
C VAL A 39 -12.64 -15.00 17.14
N ASP A 40 -13.07 -16.15 17.66
CA ASP A 40 -12.95 -16.46 19.10
C ASP A 40 -11.50 -16.56 19.55
N ARG A 41 -10.63 -17.14 18.72
CA ARG A 41 -9.18 -17.22 18.99
C ARG A 41 -8.58 -15.82 19.03
N LEU A 42 -8.83 -15.00 18.01
CA LEU A 42 -8.26 -13.66 17.93
C LEU A 42 -8.73 -12.75 19.08
N ARG A 43 -10.00 -12.86 19.48
CA ARG A 43 -10.54 -12.15 20.66
C ARG A 43 -9.87 -12.62 21.94
N SER A 44 -9.71 -13.92 22.13
CA SER A 44 -9.02 -14.46 23.32
C SER A 44 -7.55 -14.04 23.38
N GLU A 45 -6.85 -13.99 22.24
CA GLU A 45 -5.47 -13.50 22.16
C GLU A 45 -5.39 -12.00 22.51
N ALA A 46 -6.34 -11.20 22.01
CA ALA A 46 -6.44 -9.78 22.32
C ALA A 46 -6.71 -9.54 23.81
N ASP A 47 -7.68 -10.24 24.41
CA ASP A 47 -8.02 -10.14 25.83
C ASP A 47 -6.82 -10.53 26.71
N ALA A 48 -6.10 -11.60 26.34
CA ALA A 48 -4.89 -12.02 27.04
C ALA A 48 -3.78 -10.97 26.95
N ALA A 49 -3.61 -10.31 25.80
CA ALA A 49 -2.63 -9.24 25.63
C ALA A 49 -2.98 -8.01 26.48
N VAL A 50 -4.26 -7.62 26.54
CA VAL A 50 -4.74 -6.55 27.42
C VAL A 50 -4.51 -6.90 28.89
N ALA A 51 -4.82 -8.13 29.31
CA ALA A 51 -4.61 -8.59 30.68
C ALA A 51 -3.12 -8.64 31.06
N ALA A 52 -2.25 -9.06 30.13
CA ALA A 52 -0.81 -9.14 30.36
C ALA A 52 -0.12 -7.78 30.47
N ALA A 53 -0.66 -6.73 29.85
CA ALA A 53 -0.09 -5.39 29.92
C ALA A 53 -0.16 -4.78 31.32
N GLY A 54 -1.10 -5.23 32.17
CA GLY A 54 -1.29 -4.75 33.54
C GLY A 54 -1.83 -3.31 33.62
N GLU A 55 -2.40 -2.94 34.78
CA GLU A 55 -2.91 -1.58 35.04
C GLU A 55 -1.78 -0.54 35.26
N ASP A 56 -0.53 -0.98 35.37
CA ASP A 56 0.63 -0.17 35.78
C ASP A 56 1.35 0.54 34.62
N GLN A 57 0.85 0.42 33.37
CA GLN A 57 1.37 1.17 32.23
C GLN A 57 0.69 2.55 32.13
N ALA A 58 1.49 3.57 31.79
CA ALA A 58 1.04 4.95 31.62
C ALA A 58 -0.09 5.12 30.57
N GLN A 59 -0.29 4.14 29.68
CA GLN A 59 -1.47 4.03 28.82
C GLN A 59 -1.91 2.57 28.71
N PRO A 60 -3.15 2.22 29.12
CA PRO A 60 -3.68 0.86 28.96
C PRO A 60 -3.86 0.49 27.48
N ILE A 61 -3.65 -0.78 27.14
CA ILE A 61 -3.88 -1.29 25.78
C ILE A 61 -5.38 -1.32 25.51
N ASP A 62 -5.81 -0.60 24.48
CA ASP A 62 -7.18 -0.62 23.97
C ASP A 62 -7.53 -2.01 23.41
N PRO A 63 -8.62 -2.67 23.85
CA PRO A 63 -9.04 -3.98 23.32
C PRO A 63 -9.22 -4.00 21.81
N GLN A 64 -9.71 -2.90 21.21
CA GLN A 64 -9.84 -2.80 19.76
C GLN A 64 -8.47 -2.81 19.08
N ALA A 65 -7.49 -2.08 19.63
CA ALA A 65 -6.11 -2.11 19.15
C ALA A 65 -5.45 -3.50 19.31
N ALA A 66 -5.72 -4.21 20.41
CA ALA A 66 -5.23 -5.57 20.61
C ALA A 66 -5.83 -6.56 19.59
N LEU A 67 -7.13 -6.45 19.29
CA LEU A 67 -7.79 -7.25 18.25
C LEU A 67 -7.20 -6.95 16.86
N VAL A 68 -6.96 -5.68 16.53
CA VAL A 68 -6.31 -5.29 15.28
C VAL A 68 -4.91 -5.89 15.16
N ARG A 69 -4.12 -5.88 16.25
CA ARG A 69 -2.80 -6.51 16.28
C ARG A 69 -2.88 -8.00 16.00
N ALA A 70 -3.74 -8.73 16.71
CA ALA A 70 -3.94 -10.17 16.50
C ALA A 70 -4.40 -10.48 15.06
N LEU A 71 -5.30 -9.66 14.51
CA LEU A 71 -5.77 -9.79 13.13
C LEU A 71 -4.64 -9.58 12.11
N LEU A 72 -3.79 -8.57 12.29
CA LEU A 72 -2.64 -8.32 11.41
C LEU A 72 -1.67 -9.51 11.42
N ASP A 73 -1.36 -10.03 12.60
CA ASP A 73 -0.45 -11.17 12.78
C ASP A 73 -0.99 -12.44 12.12
N TRP A 74 -2.25 -12.77 12.39
CA TRP A 74 -2.90 -13.92 11.76
C TRP A 74 -3.02 -13.76 10.24
N PHE A 75 -3.39 -12.57 9.76
CA PHE A 75 -3.57 -12.34 8.33
C PHE A 75 -2.27 -12.56 7.56
N LYS A 76 -1.16 -12.00 8.06
CA LYS A 76 0.17 -12.12 7.46
C LYS A 76 0.82 -13.48 7.67
N GLY A 77 0.66 -14.05 8.86
CA GLY A 77 1.34 -15.27 9.26
C GLY A 77 0.64 -16.57 8.83
N GLU A 78 -0.68 -16.54 8.65
CA GLU A 78 -1.47 -17.75 8.46
C GLU A 78 -2.45 -17.68 7.29
N PHE A 79 -3.09 -16.53 7.04
CA PHE A 79 -4.19 -16.46 6.08
C PHE A 79 -3.75 -16.16 4.64
N PHE A 80 -2.92 -15.14 4.43
CA PHE A 80 -2.65 -14.57 3.10
C PHE A 80 -1.17 -14.64 2.71
N GLU A 81 -0.91 -15.01 1.46
CA GLU A 81 0.44 -15.25 0.94
C GLU A 81 0.92 -14.12 0.01
N TRP A 82 2.17 -13.70 0.19
CA TRP A 82 2.80 -12.72 -0.68
C TRP A 82 3.37 -13.38 -1.93
N VAL A 83 2.99 -12.90 -3.11
CA VAL A 83 3.45 -13.44 -4.40
C VAL A 83 4.33 -12.45 -5.15
N ASN A 84 5.64 -12.70 -5.14
CA ASN A 84 6.57 -12.03 -6.05
C ASN A 84 6.43 -12.62 -7.46
N SER A 85 6.66 -13.93 -7.56
CA SER A 85 6.49 -14.74 -8.78
C SER A 85 5.65 -15.97 -8.41
N PRO A 86 4.61 -16.32 -9.19
CA PRO A 86 3.74 -17.45 -8.86
C PRO A 86 4.50 -18.78 -8.97
N PRO A 87 4.21 -19.77 -8.11
CA PRO A 87 4.79 -21.09 -8.27
C PRO A 87 4.20 -21.79 -9.51
N CYS A 88 4.92 -22.79 -10.02
CA CYS A 88 4.41 -23.59 -11.13
C CYS A 88 3.34 -24.57 -10.66
N TRP A 89 2.10 -24.42 -11.13
CA TRP A 89 0.99 -25.33 -10.81
C TRP A 89 1.16 -26.75 -11.36
N ASN A 90 1.99 -26.93 -12.39
CA ASN A 90 2.18 -28.23 -13.05
C ASN A 90 3.19 -29.11 -12.31
N CYS A 91 4.38 -28.58 -11.99
CA CYS A 91 5.45 -29.37 -11.36
C CYS A 91 5.73 -29.00 -9.90
N GLY A 92 5.12 -27.94 -9.37
CA GLY A 92 5.33 -27.44 -8.01
C GLY A 92 6.76 -26.96 -7.71
N GLN A 93 7.64 -26.99 -8.72
CA GLN A 93 9.08 -26.81 -8.58
C GLN A 93 9.61 -25.99 -9.74
N GLY A 94 10.45 -25.00 -9.44
CA GLY A 94 11.13 -24.19 -10.45
C GLY A 94 10.64 -22.75 -10.46
N GLU A 95 11.59 -21.87 -10.71
CA GLU A 95 11.35 -20.44 -10.81
C GLU A 95 10.49 -20.12 -12.04
N ALA A 96 9.57 -19.17 -11.86
CA ALA A 96 8.72 -18.68 -12.93
C ALA A 96 9.30 -17.36 -13.45
N SER A 97 9.58 -17.32 -14.75
CA SER A 97 10.03 -16.09 -15.42
C SER A 97 8.84 -15.39 -16.05
N ARG A 98 8.69 -14.09 -15.78
CA ARG A 98 7.59 -13.29 -16.32
C ARG A 98 7.83 -13.03 -17.80
N VAL A 99 6.87 -13.41 -18.63
CA VAL A 99 6.95 -13.30 -20.09
C VAL A 99 6.15 -12.11 -20.60
N ALA A 100 4.92 -11.94 -20.09
CA ALA A 100 4.02 -10.91 -20.61
C ALA A 100 3.03 -10.41 -19.55
N VAL A 101 2.32 -9.35 -19.91
CA VAL A 101 1.08 -8.94 -19.27
C VAL A 101 0.01 -8.92 -20.34
N GLU A 102 -1.06 -9.65 -20.10
CA GLU A 102 -2.17 -9.82 -21.05
C GLU A 102 -3.47 -9.27 -20.46
N ALA A 103 -4.45 -9.10 -21.35
CA ALA A 103 -5.82 -8.92 -20.93
C ALA A 103 -6.30 -10.17 -20.15
N PRO A 104 -7.14 -10.00 -19.13
CA PRO A 104 -7.76 -11.12 -18.45
C PRO A 104 -8.58 -11.96 -19.43
N SER A 105 -8.62 -13.28 -19.22
CA SER A 105 -9.59 -14.14 -19.89
C SER A 105 -11.01 -13.79 -19.43
N GLU A 106 -12.03 -14.25 -20.16
CA GLU A 106 -13.44 -13.99 -19.77
C GLU A 106 -13.74 -14.50 -18.36
N ALA A 107 -13.22 -15.67 -17.98
CA ALA A 107 -13.39 -16.23 -16.65
C ALA A 107 -12.66 -15.40 -15.57
N GLU A 108 -11.49 -14.85 -15.88
CA GLU A 108 -10.74 -13.98 -14.97
C GLU A 108 -11.43 -12.62 -14.80
N ALA A 109 -11.96 -12.07 -15.91
CA ALA A 109 -12.67 -10.80 -15.93
C ALA A 109 -13.96 -10.82 -15.10
N ARG A 110 -14.64 -11.97 -15.00
CA ARG A 110 -15.82 -12.16 -14.13
C ARG A 110 -15.52 -11.97 -12.64
N HIS A 111 -14.26 -12.02 -12.24
CA HIS A 111 -13.78 -11.79 -10.87
C HIS A 111 -12.97 -10.47 -10.77
N ASP A 112 -13.32 -9.50 -11.62
CA ASP A 112 -12.69 -8.18 -11.67
C ASP A 112 -11.16 -8.21 -11.79
N ALA A 113 -10.61 -9.19 -12.51
CA ALA A 113 -9.20 -9.17 -12.86
C ALA A 113 -8.90 -7.93 -13.72
N SER A 114 -7.96 -7.11 -13.27
CA SER A 114 -7.55 -5.90 -14.02
C SER A 114 -6.57 -6.19 -15.14
N ARG A 115 -5.75 -7.22 -14.96
CA ARG A 115 -4.70 -7.68 -15.87
C ARG A 115 -4.28 -9.09 -15.46
N THR A 116 -3.66 -9.82 -16.38
CA THR A 116 -3.09 -11.13 -16.07
C THR A 116 -1.60 -11.15 -16.40
N GLU A 117 -0.80 -11.44 -15.37
CA GLU A 117 0.65 -11.61 -15.53
C GLU A 117 0.90 -13.05 -16.00
N VAL A 118 1.62 -13.20 -17.11
CA VAL A 118 1.92 -14.51 -17.71
C VAL A 118 3.38 -14.84 -17.50
N TYR A 119 3.61 -16.03 -16.99
CA TYR A 119 4.92 -16.56 -16.67
C TYR A 119 5.14 -17.89 -17.39
N THR A 120 6.41 -18.26 -17.56
CA THR A 120 6.80 -19.61 -18.00
C THR A 120 7.68 -20.25 -16.93
N CYS A 121 7.37 -21.50 -16.59
CA CYS A 121 8.20 -22.29 -15.68
C CYS A 121 9.53 -22.64 -16.35
N LEU A 122 10.65 -22.25 -15.73
CA LEU A 122 11.99 -22.53 -16.27
C LEU A 122 12.38 -24.02 -16.19
N LYS A 123 11.64 -24.82 -15.40
CA LYS A 123 11.91 -26.27 -15.24
C LYS A 123 11.13 -27.14 -16.22
N CYS A 124 9.83 -26.92 -16.36
CA CYS A 124 8.96 -27.77 -17.19
C CYS A 124 8.35 -27.08 -18.41
N GLY A 125 8.61 -25.78 -18.61
CA GLY A 125 8.09 -25.02 -19.75
C GLY A 125 6.60 -24.70 -19.67
N ALA A 126 5.89 -25.11 -18.61
CA ALA A 126 4.46 -24.83 -18.46
C ALA A 126 4.18 -23.32 -18.33
N GLY A 127 3.13 -22.86 -19.01
CA GLY A 127 2.59 -21.51 -18.86
C GLY A 127 1.86 -21.36 -17.53
N ILE A 128 2.11 -20.25 -16.83
CA ILE A 128 1.50 -19.91 -15.54
C ILE A 128 0.81 -18.56 -15.70
N ARG A 129 -0.47 -18.50 -15.33
CA ARG A 129 -1.24 -17.25 -15.30
C ARG A 129 -1.40 -16.79 -13.86
N PHE A 130 -1.20 -15.49 -13.64
CA PHE A 130 -1.42 -14.83 -12.36
C PHE A 130 -2.31 -13.59 -12.56
N PRO A 131 -3.64 -13.79 -12.54
CA PRO A 131 -4.60 -12.70 -12.66
C PRO A 131 -4.59 -11.80 -11.43
N ARG A 132 -4.65 -10.48 -11.64
CA ARG A 132 -4.69 -9.46 -10.59
C ARG A 132 -6.15 -9.11 -10.28
N TYR A 133 -6.79 -9.98 -9.49
CA TYR A 133 -8.21 -9.89 -9.10
C TYR A 133 -8.48 -8.70 -8.18
N ASN A 134 -9.66 -8.08 -8.36
CA ASN A 134 -10.18 -7.06 -7.43
C ASN A 134 -11.45 -7.53 -6.72
N ASP A 135 -12.06 -8.63 -7.15
CA ASP A 135 -13.19 -9.28 -6.47
C ASP A 135 -12.73 -9.85 -5.12
N PRO A 136 -13.21 -9.32 -3.98
CA PRO A 136 -12.80 -9.78 -2.67
C PRO A 136 -13.18 -11.24 -2.43
N ALA A 137 -14.34 -11.69 -2.94
CA ALA A 137 -14.79 -13.08 -2.79
C ALA A 137 -13.79 -14.03 -3.46
N LYS A 138 -13.29 -13.66 -4.65
CA LYS A 138 -12.24 -14.44 -5.32
C LYS A 138 -10.94 -14.45 -4.52
N LEU A 139 -10.59 -13.33 -3.89
CA LEU A 139 -9.37 -13.24 -3.08
C LEU A 139 -9.46 -14.04 -1.77
N LEU A 140 -10.65 -14.25 -1.21
CA LEU A 140 -10.86 -15.19 -0.09
C LEU A 140 -10.53 -16.64 -0.47
N GLU A 141 -10.72 -17.01 -1.74
CA GLU A 141 -10.35 -18.31 -2.29
C GLU A 141 -8.86 -18.41 -2.61
N THR A 142 -8.30 -17.40 -3.31
CA THR A 142 -6.91 -17.47 -3.79
C THR A 142 -5.89 -17.24 -2.67
N ARG A 143 -6.26 -16.45 -1.66
CA ARG A 143 -5.47 -16.14 -0.45
C ARG A 143 -4.05 -15.68 -0.74
N ARG A 144 -3.84 -14.99 -1.85
CA ARG A 144 -2.51 -14.59 -2.28
C ARG A 144 -2.52 -13.39 -3.20
N GLY A 145 -1.45 -12.62 -3.17
CA GLY A 145 -1.32 -11.43 -3.98
C GLY A 145 -0.17 -10.53 -3.57
N ARG A 146 -0.30 -9.24 -3.91
CA ARG A 146 0.60 -8.16 -3.48
C ARG A 146 -0.22 -7.12 -2.71
N CYS A 147 0.35 -5.96 -2.40
CA CYS A 147 -0.29 -4.96 -1.55
C CYS A 147 -1.75 -4.64 -1.92
N GLY A 148 -2.05 -4.55 -3.22
CA GLY A 148 -3.42 -4.40 -3.74
C GLY A 148 -4.41 -5.44 -3.22
N GLU A 149 -4.12 -6.72 -3.41
CA GLU A 149 -4.96 -7.82 -2.95
C GLU A 149 -4.98 -7.96 -1.42
N TRP A 150 -3.84 -7.72 -0.77
CA TRP A 150 -3.69 -7.76 0.67
C TRP A 150 -4.59 -6.73 1.36
N ALA A 151 -4.48 -5.45 0.98
CA ALA A 151 -5.29 -4.39 1.56
C ALA A 151 -6.78 -4.57 1.21
N ASN A 152 -7.11 -5.08 0.02
CA ASN A 152 -8.48 -5.36 -0.38
C ASN A 152 -9.17 -6.35 0.60
N VAL A 153 -8.59 -7.54 0.78
CA VAL A 153 -9.17 -8.54 1.70
C VAL A 153 -9.11 -8.09 3.16
N PHE A 154 -8.02 -7.43 3.55
CA PHE A 154 -7.90 -6.93 4.92
C PHE A 154 -8.98 -5.87 5.24
N THR A 155 -9.32 -5.00 4.28
CA THR A 155 -10.45 -4.05 4.40
C THR A 155 -11.74 -4.79 4.71
N LEU A 156 -12.05 -5.84 3.93
CA LEU A 156 -13.24 -6.67 4.14
C LEU A 156 -13.25 -7.30 5.52
N PHE A 157 -12.12 -7.86 5.98
CA PHE A 157 -12.02 -8.50 7.29
C PHE A 157 -12.25 -7.53 8.44
N CYS A 158 -11.65 -6.33 8.37
CA CYS A 158 -11.88 -5.29 9.37
C CYS A 158 -13.35 -4.88 9.42
N ILE A 159 -13.99 -4.63 8.26
CA ILE A 159 -15.41 -4.26 8.19
C ILE A 159 -16.30 -5.39 8.74
N ALA A 160 -16.03 -6.64 8.36
CA ALA A 160 -16.81 -7.79 8.81
C ALA A 160 -16.69 -8.02 10.33
N LEU A 161 -15.57 -7.65 10.95
CA LEU A 161 -15.38 -7.65 12.41
C LEU A 161 -16.01 -6.43 13.12
N GLY A 162 -16.66 -5.54 12.37
CA GLY A 162 -17.31 -4.34 12.90
C GLY A 162 -16.36 -3.16 13.14
N LEU A 163 -15.15 -3.18 12.57
CA LEU A 163 -14.23 -2.05 12.64
C LEU A 163 -14.61 -0.99 11.62
N ASP A 164 -14.71 0.25 12.07
CA ASP A 164 -14.89 1.40 11.19
C ASP A 164 -13.59 1.64 10.39
N THR A 165 -13.60 1.31 9.10
CA THR A 165 -12.38 1.06 8.31
C THR A 165 -12.34 1.88 7.04
N ARG A 166 -11.14 2.38 6.71
CA ARG A 166 -10.80 2.99 5.41
C ARG A 166 -9.88 2.09 4.61
N LEU A 167 -10.04 2.15 3.29
CA LEU A 167 -8.99 1.77 2.34
C LEU A 167 -8.20 3.03 1.98
N VAL A 168 -6.90 3.06 2.26
CA VAL A 168 -6.02 4.16 1.87
C VAL A 168 -5.24 3.77 0.64
N VAL A 169 -5.28 4.62 -0.37
CA VAL A 169 -4.58 4.39 -1.63
C VAL A 169 -3.58 5.52 -1.84
N ASP A 170 -2.32 5.13 -2.00
CA ASP A 170 -1.21 6.03 -2.33
C ASP A 170 -0.89 5.93 -3.82
N TRP A 171 -0.92 7.08 -4.48
CA TRP A 171 -0.79 7.19 -5.94
C TRP A 171 0.62 6.76 -6.41
N THR A 172 1.55 6.56 -5.49
CA THR A 172 2.89 6.03 -5.74
C THR A 172 2.98 4.50 -5.58
N ASP A 173 1.92 3.78 -5.93
CA ASP A 173 1.84 2.30 -6.02
C ASP A 173 1.96 1.59 -4.66
N HIS A 174 1.19 2.04 -3.66
CA HIS A 174 0.95 1.28 -2.43
C HIS A 174 -0.45 1.53 -1.90
N VAL A 175 -0.96 0.59 -1.12
CA VAL A 175 -2.29 0.66 -0.50
C VAL A 175 -2.24 0.01 0.87
N TRP A 176 -3.04 0.53 1.79
CA TRP A 176 -3.12 0.06 3.17
C TRP A 176 -4.47 0.45 3.77
N ASN A 177 -4.61 0.36 5.10
CA ASN A 177 -5.87 0.56 5.79
C ASN A 177 -5.74 1.58 6.94
N GLU A 178 -6.87 2.19 7.31
CA GLU A 178 -7.00 2.87 8.61
C GLU A 178 -8.23 2.32 9.32
N TYR A 179 -8.22 2.28 10.64
CA TYR A 179 -9.45 2.08 11.43
C TYR A 179 -9.65 3.24 12.40
N TYR A 180 -10.91 3.56 12.71
CA TYR A 180 -11.21 4.57 13.72
C TYR A 180 -11.12 3.94 15.12
N SER A 181 -10.15 4.38 15.93
CA SER A 181 -10.04 3.96 17.32
C SER A 181 -10.89 4.86 18.20
N GLN A 182 -11.94 4.29 18.80
CA GLN A 182 -12.81 5.02 19.72
C GLN A 182 -12.04 5.48 20.96
N ALA A 183 -11.11 4.66 21.46
CA ALA A 183 -10.28 4.99 22.61
C ALA A 183 -9.34 6.18 22.34
N LYS A 184 -8.82 6.32 21.11
CA LYS A 184 -7.94 7.44 20.73
C LYS A 184 -8.69 8.63 20.12
N GLY A 185 -9.95 8.48 19.74
CA GLY A 185 -10.73 9.50 19.04
C GLY A 185 -10.16 9.87 17.65
N ARG A 186 -9.41 8.98 17.01
CA ARG A 186 -8.77 9.25 15.70
C ARG A 186 -8.63 8.01 14.83
N TRP A 187 -8.34 8.25 13.55
CA TRP A 187 -7.92 7.21 12.62
C TRP A 187 -6.52 6.70 12.96
N VAL A 188 -6.36 5.38 12.90
CA VAL A 188 -5.13 4.67 13.19
C VAL A 188 -4.71 3.89 11.95
N HIS A 189 -3.49 4.12 11.51
CA HIS A 189 -2.86 3.42 10.39
C HIS A 189 -2.76 1.91 10.63
N MET A 190 -3.01 1.10 9.60
CA MET A 190 -2.75 -0.34 9.54
C MET A 190 -2.17 -0.71 8.17
N ASP A 191 -1.11 -1.50 8.15
CA ASP A 191 -0.60 -2.13 6.93
C ASP A 191 -0.52 -3.65 7.15
N SER A 192 -1.40 -4.39 6.47
CA SER A 192 -1.46 -5.84 6.56
C SER A 192 -0.27 -6.55 5.91
N CYS A 193 0.36 -5.93 4.91
CA CYS A 193 1.55 -6.48 4.26
C CYS A 193 2.74 -6.47 5.22
N GLU A 194 2.84 -5.40 6.01
CA GLU A 194 3.93 -5.22 6.97
C GLU A 194 3.58 -5.76 8.37
N ALA A 195 2.30 -6.08 8.62
CA ALA A 195 1.74 -6.31 9.95
C ALA A 195 2.10 -5.16 10.90
N ALA A 196 1.90 -3.93 10.43
CA ALA A 196 2.20 -2.70 11.15
C ALA A 196 0.91 -1.99 11.55
N ALA A 197 0.89 -1.39 12.74
CA ALA A 197 -0.22 -0.58 13.23
C ALA A 197 0.32 0.70 13.86
N ASP A 198 -0.39 1.81 13.66
CA ASP A 198 -0.09 3.14 14.20
C ASP A 198 1.32 3.67 13.89
N GLN A 199 1.84 3.34 12.70
CA GLN A 199 3.15 3.74 12.19
C GLN A 199 3.03 4.49 10.85
N PRO A 200 2.38 5.67 10.79
CA PRO A 200 2.11 6.36 9.53
C PRO A 200 3.38 6.85 8.81
N LEU A 201 4.50 7.03 9.50
CA LEU A 201 5.77 7.41 8.87
C LEU A 201 6.57 6.23 8.30
N LEU A 202 6.03 5.01 8.34
CA LEU A 202 6.66 3.81 7.79
C LEU A 202 7.11 4.01 6.34
N TYR A 203 6.29 4.68 5.53
CA TYR A 203 6.55 4.86 4.11
C TYR A 203 7.59 5.94 3.83
N GLU A 204 7.40 7.16 4.35
CA GLU A 204 8.34 8.26 4.08
C GLU A 204 9.67 8.05 4.81
N SER A 205 9.63 7.76 6.11
CA SER A 205 10.84 7.66 6.94
C SER A 205 11.45 6.26 6.90
N GLY A 206 10.64 5.21 7.00
CA GLY A 206 11.13 3.82 6.95
C GLY A 206 11.60 3.42 5.55
N TRP A 207 10.77 3.65 4.52
CA TRP A 207 11.08 3.21 3.15
C TRP A 207 11.76 4.29 2.30
N GLY A 208 11.86 5.53 2.77
CA GLY A 208 12.35 6.64 1.94
C GLY A 208 11.41 6.99 0.78
N LYS A 209 10.13 6.60 0.87
CA LYS A 209 9.16 6.74 -0.23
C LYS A 209 8.83 8.21 -0.47
N LYS A 210 8.88 8.63 -1.74
CA LYS A 210 8.53 9.99 -2.17
C LYS A 210 7.05 10.11 -2.48
N LEU A 211 6.22 10.22 -1.43
CA LEU A 211 4.76 10.31 -1.55
C LEU A 211 4.29 11.50 -2.40
N THR A 212 3.10 11.36 -3.02
CA THR A 212 2.38 12.43 -3.74
C THR A 212 0.98 12.65 -3.15
N TYR A 213 0.09 11.68 -3.32
CA TYR A 213 -1.28 11.69 -2.83
C TYR A 213 -1.54 10.38 -2.10
N ALA A 214 -2.01 10.45 -0.85
CA ALA A 214 -2.62 9.34 -0.13
C ALA A 214 -4.06 9.72 0.21
N VAL A 215 -5.01 9.02 -0.41
CA VAL A 215 -6.44 9.30 -0.29
C VAL A 215 -7.11 8.13 0.41
N ALA A 216 -7.86 8.41 1.46
CA ALA A 216 -8.59 7.43 2.24
C ALA A 216 -10.06 7.37 1.81
N PHE A 217 -10.57 6.15 1.64
CA PHE A 217 -11.93 5.85 1.21
C PHE A 217 -12.66 5.14 2.34
N HIS A 218 -13.74 5.75 2.83
CA HIS A 218 -14.66 5.22 3.84
C HIS A 218 -16.07 5.12 3.24
N ARG A 219 -16.92 4.26 3.81
CA ARG A 219 -18.32 4.10 3.36
C ARG A 219 -19.14 5.42 3.43
N LEU A 220 -18.71 6.37 4.26
CA LEU A 220 -19.36 7.69 4.44
C LEU A 220 -18.49 8.86 3.97
N GLY A 221 -17.40 8.65 3.23
CA GLY A 221 -16.61 9.79 2.74
C GLY A 221 -15.24 9.46 2.19
N VAL A 222 -14.62 10.47 1.60
CA VAL A 222 -13.27 10.41 1.03
C VAL A 222 -12.45 11.58 1.55
N THR A 223 -11.25 11.31 2.06
CA THR A 223 -10.37 12.31 2.71
C THR A 223 -8.96 12.23 2.14
N ASP A 224 -8.33 13.38 1.88
CA ASP A 224 -6.90 13.43 1.62
C ASP A 224 -6.13 13.33 2.94
N VAL A 225 -5.55 12.17 3.20
CA VAL A 225 -4.82 11.87 4.42
C VAL A 225 -3.31 12.02 4.27
N THR A 226 -2.83 12.57 3.14
CA THR A 226 -1.40 12.65 2.80
C THR A 226 -0.55 13.24 3.92
N ARG A 227 -1.06 14.27 4.61
CA ARG A 227 -0.34 14.95 5.70
C ARG A 227 -0.04 14.05 6.90
N ARG A 228 -0.84 13.01 7.14
CA ARG A 228 -0.57 12.01 8.19
C ARG A 228 0.73 11.25 7.93
N TYR A 229 1.01 10.98 6.65
CA TYR A 229 2.08 10.09 6.18
C TYR A 229 3.39 10.80 5.79
N THR A 230 3.51 12.10 6.03
CA THR A 230 4.70 12.90 5.70
C THR A 230 5.07 13.86 6.82
N ARG A 231 6.36 14.15 6.94
CA ARG A 231 6.90 15.32 7.67
C ARG A 231 7.53 16.34 6.73
N GLN A 232 7.58 16.04 5.43
CA GLN A 232 8.16 16.89 4.39
C GLN A 232 7.08 17.45 3.47
N TRP A 233 6.04 18.05 4.05
CA TRP A 233 4.88 18.57 3.30
C TRP A 233 5.25 19.49 2.12
N PRO A 234 6.17 20.47 2.24
CA PRO A 234 6.57 21.29 1.09
C PRO A 234 7.12 20.47 -0.09
N ALA A 235 7.85 19.39 0.19
CA ALA A 235 8.40 18.52 -0.84
C ALA A 235 7.32 17.63 -1.48
N VAL A 236 6.35 17.15 -0.69
CA VAL A 236 5.18 16.43 -1.20
C VAL A 236 4.35 17.34 -2.09
N LEU A 237 4.04 18.56 -1.63
CA LEU A 237 3.27 19.55 -2.38
C LEU A 237 3.91 19.88 -3.72
N ALA A 238 5.25 19.99 -3.79
CA ALA A 238 5.96 20.20 -5.04
C ALA A 238 5.81 19.03 -6.05
N ARG A 239 5.52 17.81 -5.58
CA ARG A 239 5.28 16.63 -6.43
C ARG A 239 3.80 16.46 -6.82
N ARG A 240 2.87 17.21 -6.20
CA ARG A 240 1.43 17.12 -6.44
C ARG A 240 1.02 17.92 -7.68
N VAL A 241 1.22 17.29 -8.84
CA VAL A 241 1.00 17.89 -10.16
C VAL A 241 -0.22 17.34 -10.92
N GLU A 242 -0.87 16.28 -10.42
CA GLU A 242 -1.99 15.62 -11.13
C GLU A 242 -3.31 16.40 -11.03
N ALA A 243 -3.54 17.10 -9.93
CA ALA A 243 -4.75 17.87 -9.66
C ALA A 243 -4.40 19.23 -9.05
N ASP A 244 -5.25 20.23 -9.27
CA ASP A 244 -5.20 21.49 -8.53
C ASP A 244 -5.69 21.28 -7.09
N GLU A 245 -5.04 21.90 -6.10
CA GLU A 245 -5.34 21.65 -4.67
C GLU A 245 -6.71 22.19 -4.27
N ASP A 246 -7.09 23.39 -4.74
CA ASP A 246 -8.41 23.97 -4.46
C ASP A 246 -9.53 23.16 -5.13
N TRP A 247 -9.27 22.66 -6.34
CA TRP A 247 -10.17 21.71 -6.99
C TRP A 247 -10.27 20.40 -6.23
N LEU A 248 -9.14 19.83 -5.77
CA LEU A 248 -9.12 18.56 -5.05
C LEU A 248 -9.96 18.62 -3.78
N VAL A 249 -9.74 19.64 -2.95
CA VAL A 249 -10.50 19.83 -1.70
C VAL A 249 -12.01 19.92 -1.98
N ARG A 250 -12.40 20.73 -2.98
CA ARG A 250 -13.82 20.84 -3.37
C ARG A 250 -14.38 19.52 -3.89
N HIS A 251 -13.62 18.83 -4.75
CA HIS A 251 -14.06 17.58 -5.34
C HIS A 251 -14.25 16.48 -4.28
N LEU A 252 -13.32 16.32 -3.33
CA LEU A 252 -13.47 15.34 -2.25
C LEU A 252 -14.66 15.69 -1.34
N ARG A 253 -14.89 16.97 -1.04
CA ARG A 253 -16.08 17.42 -0.31
C ARG A 253 -17.38 17.12 -1.05
N GLU A 254 -17.42 17.31 -2.37
CA GLU A 254 -18.57 16.97 -3.21
C GLU A 254 -18.85 15.46 -3.18
N VAL A 255 -17.82 14.62 -3.30
CA VAL A 255 -17.96 13.15 -3.22
C VAL A 255 -18.44 12.72 -1.84
N THR A 256 -17.85 13.23 -0.77
CA THR A 256 -18.26 12.96 0.61
C THR A 256 -19.70 13.41 0.87
N GLY A 257 -20.08 14.60 0.39
CA GLY A 257 -21.46 15.08 0.46
C GLY A 257 -22.44 14.15 -0.25
N GLY A 258 -22.07 13.65 -1.44
CA GLY A 258 -22.84 12.65 -2.18
C GLY A 258 -23.04 11.34 -1.39
N MET A 259 -21.99 10.85 -0.73
CA MET A 259 -22.03 9.64 0.10
C MET A 259 -22.87 9.79 1.37
N ARG A 260 -23.10 11.03 1.83
CA ARG A 260 -23.87 11.33 3.05
C ARG A 260 -25.28 11.85 2.80
N MET A 261 -25.77 11.89 1.55
CA MET A 261 -27.08 12.47 1.19
C MET A 261 -28.30 11.83 1.89
N GLY A 262 -28.16 10.64 2.47
CA GLY A 262 -29.24 9.95 3.21
C GLY A 262 -28.95 9.71 4.69
N LEU A 263 -27.89 10.33 5.23
CA LEU A 263 -27.47 10.10 6.61
C LEU A 263 -28.41 10.84 7.59
N GLY A 264 -28.76 10.19 8.71
CA GLY A 264 -29.57 10.81 9.76
C GLY A 264 -28.84 11.99 10.41
N SER A 265 -29.58 12.91 11.04
CA SER A 265 -28.96 14.12 11.61
C SER A 265 -27.90 13.81 12.67
N ALA A 266 -28.17 12.84 13.56
CA ALA A 266 -27.23 12.45 14.61
C ALA A 266 -25.94 11.85 14.03
N ASP A 267 -26.05 10.93 13.06
CA ASP A 267 -24.89 10.33 12.41
C ASP A 267 -24.11 11.38 11.57
N ALA A 268 -24.81 12.34 10.96
CA ALA A 268 -24.18 13.42 10.21
C ALA A 268 -23.40 14.37 11.12
N ASP A 269 -23.93 14.70 12.29
CA ASP A 269 -23.25 15.53 13.29
C ASP A 269 -22.01 14.80 13.84
N GLU A 270 -22.12 13.51 14.15
CA GLU A 270 -20.98 12.69 14.58
C GLU A 270 -19.87 12.65 13.52
N MET A 271 -20.24 12.42 12.25
CA MET A 271 -19.25 12.41 11.16
C MET A 271 -18.61 13.78 10.94
N ALA A 272 -19.37 14.86 11.06
CA ALA A 272 -18.85 16.22 10.96
C ALA A 272 -17.85 16.52 12.09
N GLU A 273 -18.14 16.10 13.32
CA GLU A 273 -17.23 16.23 14.46
C GLU A 273 -15.93 15.44 14.23
N ARG A 274 -16.02 14.19 13.77
CA ARG A 274 -14.83 13.38 13.44
C ARG A 274 -14.00 14.00 12.32
N ASP A 275 -14.63 14.54 11.27
CA ASP A 275 -13.93 15.22 10.18
C ASP A 275 -13.21 16.47 10.69
N MET A 276 -13.83 17.26 11.58
CA MET A 276 -13.21 18.45 12.18
C MET A 276 -11.98 18.09 13.02
N PHE A 277 -12.03 17.01 13.80
CA PHE A 277 -10.88 16.54 14.56
C PHE A 277 -9.76 16.03 13.65
N GLU A 278 -10.10 15.31 12.58
CA GLU A 278 -9.12 14.85 11.59
C GLU A 278 -8.48 16.01 10.84
N ASP A 279 -9.24 17.02 10.42
CA ASP A 279 -8.69 18.21 9.76
C ASP A 279 -7.65 18.91 10.66
N ALA A 280 -7.95 19.08 11.96
CA ALA A 280 -7.02 19.64 12.93
C ALA A 280 -5.77 18.76 13.14
N GLU A 281 -5.93 17.43 13.20
CA GLU A 281 -4.82 16.48 13.24
C GLU A 281 -3.91 16.62 12.00
N LEU A 282 -4.49 16.62 10.80
CA LEU A 282 -3.76 16.70 9.54
C LEU A 282 -3.04 18.04 9.36
N GLU A 283 -3.63 19.14 9.83
CA GLU A 283 -2.96 20.45 9.83
C GLU A 283 -1.71 20.46 10.72
N THR A 284 -1.79 19.82 11.88
CA THR A 284 -0.70 19.77 12.87
C THR A 284 0.32 18.65 12.64
N ALA A 285 -0.03 17.60 11.89
CA ALA A 285 0.82 16.44 11.61
C ALA A 285 2.19 16.79 11.00
N CYS A 286 2.27 17.91 10.28
CA CYS A 286 3.50 18.41 9.64
C CYS A 286 4.17 19.58 10.41
N GLY A 287 3.72 19.88 11.63
CA GLY A 287 4.20 21.00 12.45
C GLY A 287 5.57 20.78 13.11
N GLU A 288 6.20 21.86 13.55
CA GLU A 288 7.48 21.85 14.27
C GLU A 288 7.34 21.06 15.59
N GLY A 289 7.89 19.84 15.64
CA GLY A 289 7.84 18.94 16.81
C GLY A 289 7.43 17.51 16.51
N ALA A 290 6.84 17.23 15.34
CA ALA A 290 6.33 15.91 14.95
C ALA A 290 7.42 14.87 14.55
N GLY A 291 8.68 15.12 14.89
CA GLY A 291 9.86 14.46 14.31
C GLY A 291 10.63 13.47 15.19
N ARG A 292 10.08 13.00 16.32
CA ARG A 292 10.84 12.10 17.24
C ARG A 292 10.67 10.61 16.99
N GLU A 293 9.72 10.19 16.15
CA GLU A 293 9.44 8.75 15.91
C GLU A 293 10.04 8.20 14.60
N ALA A 294 10.71 9.04 13.80
CA ALA A 294 11.26 8.65 12.51
C ALA A 294 12.58 7.84 12.62
N GLU A 295 13.29 7.91 13.75
CA GLU A 295 14.67 7.42 13.84
C GLU A 295 14.82 5.89 13.96
N SER A 296 13.74 5.13 14.16
CA SER A 296 13.80 3.67 14.37
C SER A 296 12.83 2.84 13.51
N LEU A 297 12.20 3.42 12.48
CA LEU A 297 11.24 2.69 11.64
C LEU A 297 11.95 1.74 10.65
N PRO A 298 11.45 0.51 10.48
CA PRO A 298 12.07 -0.48 9.61
C PRO A 298 11.88 -0.13 8.13
N GLY A 299 12.81 -0.62 7.30
CA GLY A 299 12.61 -0.69 5.86
C GLY A 299 11.51 -1.70 5.48
N ARG A 300 11.13 -1.70 4.20
CA ARG A 300 10.10 -2.59 3.67
C ARG A 300 10.49 -4.05 3.80
N THR A 301 9.56 -4.88 4.27
CA THR A 301 9.77 -6.32 4.40
C THR A 301 9.21 -7.13 3.22
N THR A 302 8.21 -6.59 2.51
CA THR A 302 7.57 -7.24 1.35
C THR A 302 8.20 -6.88 -0.01
N GLY A 303 8.07 -7.77 -1.00
CA GLY A 303 8.67 -7.60 -2.33
C GLY A 303 10.07 -8.19 -2.45
N SER A 304 10.55 -8.41 -3.68
CA SER A 304 11.90 -8.93 -3.91
C SER A 304 12.96 -7.95 -3.38
N VAL A 305 14.10 -8.48 -2.93
CA VAL A 305 15.22 -7.67 -2.41
C VAL A 305 15.70 -6.67 -3.47
N GLU A 306 15.80 -7.12 -4.72
CA GLU A 306 16.19 -6.29 -5.86
C GLU A 306 15.22 -5.13 -6.07
N TRP A 307 13.91 -5.40 -6.01
CA TRP A 307 12.87 -4.39 -6.18
C TRP A 307 12.90 -3.36 -5.04
N ARG A 308 13.06 -3.82 -3.79
CA ARG A 308 13.22 -2.93 -2.63
C ARG A 308 14.48 -2.08 -2.72
N ARG A 309 15.63 -2.69 -3.08
CA ARG A 309 16.90 -1.97 -3.25
C ARG A 309 16.82 -0.93 -4.36
N ALA A 310 16.24 -1.28 -5.51
CA ALA A 310 16.09 -0.36 -6.64
C ALA A 310 15.26 0.88 -6.29
N ARG A 311 14.38 0.76 -5.29
CA ARG A 311 13.52 1.84 -4.81
C ARG A 311 14.04 2.53 -3.54
N GLY A 312 15.17 2.07 -2.98
CA GLY A 312 15.72 2.60 -1.73
C GLY A 312 14.92 2.22 -0.48
N GLU A 313 14.05 1.22 -0.55
CA GLU A 313 13.09 0.87 0.50
C GLU A 313 13.66 -0.12 1.55
N LEU A 314 14.99 -0.30 1.62
CA LEU A 314 15.62 -1.23 2.57
C LEU A 314 15.74 -0.68 4.00
N GLY A 315 15.47 0.62 4.21
CA GLY A 315 15.70 1.32 5.47
C GLY A 315 17.12 1.87 5.58
N ARG A 316 17.40 2.65 6.63
CA ARG A 316 18.79 3.02 6.98
C ARG A 316 19.49 1.76 7.47
N GLU A 317 20.52 1.30 6.76
CA GLU A 317 21.49 0.39 7.34
C GLU A 317 22.14 1.15 8.51
N GLU A 318 21.96 0.68 9.75
CA GLU A 318 22.87 1.06 10.83
C GLU A 318 24.25 0.70 10.34
N GLY A 319 25.06 1.72 10.06
CA GLY A 319 26.45 1.55 9.69
C GLY A 319 27.10 0.67 10.74
N ARG A 320 27.38 -0.59 10.39
CA ARG A 320 28.55 -1.25 10.95
C ARG A 320 29.72 -0.48 10.38
N ASP A 321 30.13 0.55 11.11
CA ASP A 321 31.51 0.98 11.14
C ASP A 321 32.33 -0.28 11.42
N VAL A 322 32.81 -0.91 10.35
CA VAL A 322 33.99 -1.74 10.43
C VAL A 322 35.11 -0.78 10.76
N ASP A 323 35.36 -0.67 12.06
CA ASP A 323 36.52 -0.07 12.67
C ASP A 323 37.77 -0.72 12.06
N ALA A 324 38.25 -0.13 10.96
CA ALA A 324 39.53 -0.48 10.36
C ALA A 324 40.62 0.20 11.19
N GLY A 325 40.87 -0.37 12.37
CA GLY A 325 42.06 -0.11 13.16
C GLY A 325 43.30 -0.41 12.32
N GLY A 326 44.02 0.66 11.97
CA GLY A 326 45.26 0.56 11.22
C GLY A 326 46.43 0.09 12.09
N VAL A 327 47.31 -0.74 11.52
CA VAL A 327 48.77 -0.70 11.79
C VAL A 327 49.53 -1.14 10.53
N GLY A 328 50.31 -0.20 9.97
CA GLY A 328 51.65 -0.32 9.35
C GLY A 328 51.88 -1.36 8.23
N GLY A 329 52.53 -1.09 7.10
CA GLY A 329 53.50 -0.07 6.71
C GLY A 329 54.52 -0.79 5.80
N GLY A 330 54.88 -0.22 4.63
CA GLY A 330 55.96 -0.79 3.81
C GLY A 330 55.81 -0.66 2.29
N THR A 331 56.19 0.51 1.77
CA THR A 331 56.95 0.80 0.53
C THR A 331 56.93 -0.17 -0.67
N GLY A 332 56.66 0.39 -1.86
CA GLY A 332 57.52 0.14 -3.03
C GLY A 332 56.81 -0.01 -4.38
N GLY A 333 57.19 0.85 -5.35
CA GLY A 333 57.34 0.43 -6.75
C GLY A 333 56.26 0.87 -7.73
N ALA A 334 56.64 1.76 -8.64
CA ALA A 334 55.90 2.18 -9.84
C ALA A 334 55.72 1.04 -10.86
N GLU A 335 54.70 1.12 -11.73
CA GLU A 335 54.89 1.22 -13.18
C GLU A 335 53.56 1.41 -13.94
N ALA A 336 53.69 2.00 -15.13
CA ALA A 336 52.67 2.57 -15.98
C ALA A 336 51.97 1.55 -16.90
N GLY A 337 50.82 1.95 -17.47
CA GLY A 337 50.20 1.24 -18.58
C GLY A 337 48.79 1.73 -18.87
N GLY A 338 48.67 2.80 -19.67
CA GLY A 338 47.39 3.22 -20.24
C GLY A 338 47.04 2.44 -21.50
N ILE A 339 45.75 2.41 -21.84
CA ILE A 339 45.27 2.40 -23.23
C ILE A 339 43.80 2.84 -23.28
N ASP A 340 43.56 3.75 -24.22
CA ASP A 340 42.30 4.31 -24.68
C ASP A 340 41.28 3.29 -25.19
N GLY A 341 40.01 3.72 -25.26
CA GLY A 341 38.97 3.02 -26.01
C GLY A 341 37.60 3.68 -25.93
N LYS A 342 37.46 4.87 -26.52
CA LYS A 342 36.17 5.41 -26.99
C LYS A 342 35.67 4.54 -28.14
N ASP A 343 34.38 4.25 -28.19
CA ASP A 343 33.69 4.13 -29.48
C ASP A 343 32.21 4.53 -29.36
N ALA A 344 31.86 5.48 -30.22
CA ALA A 344 30.53 5.97 -30.52
C ALA A 344 30.35 5.86 -32.04
N ALA A 345 29.28 5.20 -32.49
CA ALA A 345 28.72 5.27 -33.84
C ALA A 345 27.30 4.68 -33.75
N GLY A 346 26.21 5.25 -34.27
CA GLY A 346 26.07 6.24 -35.34
C GLY A 346 25.96 5.54 -36.69
N VAL A 347 24.76 5.09 -37.09
CA VAL A 347 24.41 4.79 -38.50
C VAL A 347 22.97 5.22 -38.77
N GLU A 348 22.83 6.15 -39.70
CA GLU A 348 21.61 6.61 -40.35
C GLU A 348 21.18 5.68 -41.49
N GLY A 349 19.87 5.67 -41.78
CA GLY A 349 19.36 5.92 -43.13
C GLY A 349 19.23 4.76 -44.13
N SER A 350 17.99 4.43 -44.49
CA SER A 350 17.62 4.11 -45.89
C SER A 350 16.11 4.28 -46.13
N GLU A 351 15.73 5.34 -46.86
CA GLU A 351 14.61 5.34 -47.82
C GLU A 351 15.00 4.40 -48.99
N GLY A 352 14.17 3.76 -49.82
CA GLY A 352 12.73 3.79 -50.13
C GLY A 352 12.52 2.99 -51.43
N ALA A 353 11.25 2.90 -51.89
CA ALA A 353 10.72 2.18 -53.08
C ALA A 353 10.49 0.67 -52.86
N GLY A 354 9.33 0.07 -53.12
CA GLY A 354 8.12 0.46 -53.86
C GLY A 354 7.54 -0.82 -54.51
N VAL A 355 6.28 -0.74 -54.93
CA VAL A 355 5.59 -1.55 -55.97
C VAL A 355 4.32 -2.26 -55.50
N ASP A 356 3.29 -1.93 -56.26
CA ASP A 356 1.92 -2.42 -56.34
C ASP A 356 1.77 -3.93 -56.64
N GLY A 357 0.59 -4.45 -56.33
CA GLY A 357 -0.16 -5.28 -57.29
C GLY A 357 -0.06 -6.79 -57.14
N GLU A 358 -1.22 -7.36 -56.75
CA GLU A 358 -1.65 -8.78 -56.74
C GLU A 358 -1.08 -9.74 -55.69
#